data_AF-A0A8T4BR74-F1
#
_entry.id   AF-A0A8T4BR74-F1
#
_cell.length_a   1.000
_cell.length_b   1.000
_cell.length_c   1.000
_cell.angle_alpha   90.00
_cell.angle_beta   90.00
_cell.angle_gamma   90.00
#
_symmetry.space_group_name_H-M   'P 1'
#
loop_
_entity.id
_entity.type
_entity.pdbx_description
1 polymer ?
#
loop_
_entity_poly.entity_id
_entity_poly.type
_entity_poly.pdbx_seq_one_letter_code
_entity_poly.pdbx_strand_id
1 'polypeptide(L)'
;MKNKKGVSPVIATVLLVAMVIVIALIVFLWFRGLTQEAITKFGDKNIKLVCDDVQFDFDYSGGILSVSNTGNVPIYEIYIEITTEGGNYVTQNIRDVSNGWPTTGLNQGGAFSDSVAASGAEKIAAIPVLVGDSEKGQQKYVCESRHGKEILL
;
A
#
# COMPACT_ATOMS: atom_id res chain seq x y z
N MET A 1 -35.44 -39.40 -44.81
CA MET A 1 -34.00 -39.33 -44.44
C MET A 1 -33.64 -37.86 -44.22
N LYS A 2 -33.20 -37.47 -43.01
CA LYS A 2 -32.88 -36.07 -42.69
C LYS A 2 -31.53 -35.71 -43.33
N ASN A 3 -31.54 -34.74 -44.25
CA ASN A 3 -30.34 -34.15 -44.85
C ASN A 3 -29.45 -33.54 -43.76
N LYS A 4 -28.37 -34.21 -43.38
CA LYS A 4 -27.33 -33.63 -42.53
C LYS A 4 -26.43 -32.76 -43.41
N LYS A 5 -26.57 -31.44 -43.29
CA LYS A 5 -25.63 -30.50 -43.92
C LYS A 5 -24.33 -30.51 -43.10
N GLY A 6 -23.27 -31.07 -43.67
CA GLY A 6 -21.93 -31.00 -43.11
C GLY A 6 -21.42 -29.57 -43.18
N VAL A 7 -20.78 -29.09 -42.12
CA VAL A 7 -20.06 -27.83 -42.14
C VAL A 7 -18.87 -28.00 -43.08
N SER A 8 -18.72 -27.08 -44.05
CA SER A 8 -17.59 -27.12 -44.97
C SER A 8 -16.28 -27.05 -44.17
N PRO A 9 -15.30 -27.95 -44.41
CA PRO A 9 -14.05 -27.99 -43.66
C PRO A 9 -13.32 -26.64 -43.59
N VAL A 10 -13.47 -25.80 -44.62
CA VAL A 10 -12.89 -24.45 -44.69
C VAL A 10 -13.56 -23.48 -43.71
N ILE A 11 -14.87 -23.58 -43.52
CA ILE A 11 -15.62 -22.70 -42.60
C ILE A 11 -15.23 -23.01 -41.16
N ALA A 12 -15.03 -24.28 -40.84
CA ALA A 12 -14.63 -24.72 -39.51
C ALA A 12 -13.24 -24.17 -39.13
N THR A 13 -12.27 -24.17 -40.05
CA THR A 13 -10.92 -23.65 -39.79
C THR A 13 -10.92 -22.12 -39.64
N VAL A 14 -11.69 -21.39 -40.45
CA VAL A 14 -11.81 -19.93 -40.32
C VAL A 14 -12.44 -19.53 -38.99
N LEU A 15 -13.51 -20.22 -38.56
CA LEU A 15 -14.13 -19.99 -37.26
C LEU A 15 -13.17 -20.28 -36.11
N LEU A 16 -12.39 -21.36 -36.22
CA LEU A 16 -11.38 -21.71 -35.22
C LEU A 16 -10.30 -20.63 -35.10
N VAL A 17 -9.77 -20.15 -36.23
CA VAL A 17 -8.74 -19.09 -36.24
C VAL A 17 -9.30 -17.79 -35.67
N ALA A 18 -10.52 -17.39 -36.04
CA ALA A 18 -11.16 -16.19 -35.51
C ALA A 18 -11.32 -16.26 -33.98
N MET A 19 -11.71 -17.42 -33.44
CA MET A 19 -11.84 -17.62 -32.00
C MET A 19 -10.49 -17.49 -31.28
N VAL A 20 -9.42 -18.05 -31.84
CA VAL A 20 -8.07 -17.96 -31.26
C VAL A 20 -7.60 -16.51 -31.20
N ILE A 21 -7.85 -15.70 -32.24
CA ILE A 21 -7.48 -14.27 -32.25
C ILE A 21 -8.22 -13.52 -31.14
N VAL A 22 -9.53 -13.77 -30.98
CA VAL A 22 -10.33 -13.14 -29.91
C VAL A 22 -9.80 -13.51 -28.52
N ILE A 23 -9.50 -14.79 -28.28
CA ILE A 23 -8.95 -15.25 -27.01
C ILE A 23 -7.57 -14.61 -26.74
N ALA A 24 -6.71 -14.53 -27.75
CA ALA A 24 -5.39 -13.90 -27.61
C ALA A 24 -5.50 -12.41 -27.23
N LEU A 25 -6.43 -11.68 -27.83
CA LEU A 25 -6.69 -10.27 -27.49
C LEU A 25 -7.19 -10.11 -26.06
N ILE A 26 -8.11 -10.98 -25.61
CA ILE A 26 -8.58 -10.98 -24.23
C ILE A 26 -7.40 -11.19 -23.29
N VAL A 27 -6.61 -12.26 -23.49
CA VAL A 27 -5.44 -12.56 -22.65
C VAL A 27 -4.44 -11.39 -22.62
N PHE A 28 -4.16 -10.75 -23.75
CA PHE A 28 -3.27 -9.59 -23.81
C PHE A 28 -3.79 -8.40 -23.00
N LEU A 29 -5.09 -8.12 -23.05
CA LEU A 29 -5.71 -7.06 -22.25
C LEU A 29 -5.63 -7.36 -20.74
N TRP A 30 -5.75 -8.63 -20.35
CA TRP A 30 -5.51 -9.05 -18.96
C TRP A 30 -4.05 -8.82 -18.53
N PHE A 31 -3.07 -9.22 -19.35
CA PHE A 31 -1.65 -8.99 -19.05
C PHE A 31 -1.30 -7.50 -18.91
N ARG A 32 -1.90 -6.64 -19.74
CA ARG A 32 -1.73 -5.19 -19.63
C ARG A 32 -2.35 -4.60 -18.35
N GLY A 33 -3.39 -5.23 -17.80
CA GLY A 33 -3.98 -4.84 -16.51
C GLY A 33 -3.20 -5.35 -15.29
N LEU A 34 -2.47 -6.47 -15.44
CA LEU A 34 -1.68 -7.08 -14.36
C LEU A 34 -0.30 -6.42 -14.17
N THR A 35 0.17 -5.65 -15.14
CA THR A 35 1.40 -4.86 -15.04
C THR A 35 1.12 -3.59 -14.24
N GLN A 36 0.86 -3.76 -12.94
CA GLN A 36 0.90 -2.66 -11.99
C GLN A 36 2.34 -2.13 -11.91
N GLU A 37 2.50 -0.81 -12.03
CA GLU A 37 3.80 -0.15 -11.92
C GLU A 37 4.46 -0.54 -10.59
N ALA A 38 5.62 -1.21 -10.68
CA ALA A 38 6.37 -1.57 -9.50
C ALA A 38 6.99 -0.29 -8.92
N ILE A 39 6.50 0.13 -7.76
CA ILE A 39 7.20 1.13 -6.96
C ILE A 39 8.40 0.42 -6.32
N THR A 40 9.59 0.88 -6.64
CA THR A 40 10.84 0.32 -6.15
C THR A 40 11.53 1.29 -5.19
N LYS A 41 12.41 0.78 -4.34
CA LYS A 41 13.22 1.58 -3.42
C LYS A 41 14.60 0.93 -3.30
N PHE A 42 15.65 1.73 -3.12
CA PHE A 42 17.04 1.25 -3.07
C PHE A 42 17.49 0.52 -4.36
N GLY A 43 17.22 1.11 -5.53
CA GLY A 43 17.74 0.61 -6.82
C GLY A 43 17.21 -0.78 -7.19
N ASP A 44 15.87 -0.93 -7.21
CA ASP A 44 15.09 -2.08 -7.70
C ASP A 44 14.44 -3.00 -6.65
N LYS A 45 14.62 -2.77 -5.35
CA LYS A 45 13.88 -3.56 -4.34
C LYS A 45 12.41 -3.15 -4.32
N ASN A 46 11.50 -4.12 -4.41
CA ASN A 46 10.06 -3.85 -4.35
C ASN A 46 9.72 -3.17 -2.99
N ILE A 47 9.03 -2.02 -3.03
CA ILE A 47 8.71 -1.25 -1.83
C ILE A 47 7.89 -2.05 -0.81
N LYS A 48 7.11 -3.03 -1.25
CA LYS A 48 6.35 -3.94 -0.38
C LYS A 48 7.26 -4.80 0.50
N LEU A 49 8.37 -5.28 -0.06
CA LEU A 49 9.39 -6.02 0.70
C LEU A 49 10.18 -5.09 1.63
N VAL A 50 10.28 -3.81 1.28
CA VAL A 50 10.92 -2.82 2.16
C VAL A 50 10.03 -2.49 3.35
N CYS A 51 8.70 -2.53 3.21
CA CYS A 51 7.78 -2.41 4.35
C CYS A 51 7.98 -3.52 5.39
N ASP A 52 8.36 -4.73 4.97
CA ASP A 52 8.68 -5.84 5.89
C ASP A 52 9.96 -5.55 6.73
N ASP A 53 10.87 -4.71 6.21
CA ASP A 53 12.12 -4.33 6.90
C ASP A 53 11.97 -3.06 7.77
N VAL A 54 10.79 -2.42 7.75
CA VAL A 54 10.53 -1.22 8.56
C VAL A 54 10.44 -1.63 10.03
N GLN A 55 11.30 -1.02 10.86
CA GLN A 55 11.29 -1.20 12.30
C GLN A 55 11.19 0.18 12.95
N PHE A 56 10.15 0.37 13.76
CA PHE A 56 9.95 1.59 14.52
C PHE A 56 9.23 1.26 15.82
N ASP A 57 9.48 2.11 16.81
CA ASP A 57 8.76 2.13 18.06
C ASP A 57 7.70 3.22 18.02
N PHE A 58 6.56 2.88 18.61
CA PHE A 58 5.40 3.74 18.71
C PHE A 58 4.94 3.70 20.16
N ASP A 59 4.75 4.87 20.76
CA ASP A 59 4.26 5.03 22.12
C ASP A 59 3.24 6.19 22.18
N TYR A 60 2.23 6.06 23.03
CA TYR A 60 1.31 7.14 23.32
C TYR A 60 1.02 7.18 24.83
N SER A 61 1.43 8.28 25.47
CA SER A 61 1.28 8.44 26.90
C SER A 61 1.02 9.91 27.25
N GLY A 62 0.01 10.15 28.10
CA GLY A 62 -0.31 11.49 28.58
C GLY A 62 -0.69 12.50 27.48
N GLY A 63 -1.24 12.04 26.35
CA GLY A 63 -1.58 12.90 25.21
C GLY A 63 -0.42 13.18 24.25
N ILE A 64 0.75 12.60 24.51
CA ILE A 64 1.94 12.74 23.68
C ILE A 64 2.13 11.46 22.88
N LEU A 65 2.18 11.62 21.56
CA LEU A 65 2.48 10.55 20.62
C LEU A 65 3.96 10.59 20.29
N SER A 66 4.65 9.48 20.52
CA SER A 66 6.08 9.34 20.26
C SER A 66 6.34 8.23 19.24
N VAL A 67 7.14 8.56 18.23
CA VAL A 67 7.55 7.64 17.16
C VAL A 67 9.06 7.68 17.08
N SER A 68 9.70 6.51 17.10
CA SER A 68 11.16 6.41 16.91
C SER A 68 11.47 5.41 15.80
N ASN A 69 12.24 5.82 14.80
CA ASN A 69 12.71 4.93 13.75
C ASN A 69 13.96 4.17 14.22
N THR A 70 13.76 2.96 14.73
CA THR A 70 14.84 2.08 15.20
C THR A 70 15.45 1.22 14.09
N GLY A 71 14.83 1.22 12.90
CA GLY A 71 15.28 0.48 11.73
C GLY A 71 16.16 1.29 10.79
N ASN A 72 16.54 0.64 9.69
CA ASN A 72 17.41 1.22 8.67
C ASN A 72 16.64 1.85 7.50
N VAL A 73 15.31 1.74 7.51
CA VAL A 73 14.44 2.25 6.44
C VAL A 73 13.87 3.61 6.88
N PRO A 74 14.11 4.71 6.14
CA PRO A 74 13.53 6.00 6.46
C PRO A 74 12.01 6.00 6.22
N ILE A 75 11.27 6.52 7.20
CA ILE A 75 9.81 6.62 7.20
C ILE A 75 9.43 8.02 6.79
N TYR A 76 8.70 8.17 5.68
CA TYR A 76 8.40 9.49 5.14
C TYR A 76 7.23 10.17 5.86
N GLU A 77 6.16 9.42 6.08
CA GLU A 77 4.95 9.83 6.81
C GLU A 77 4.43 8.65 7.62
N ILE A 78 3.54 8.93 8.56
CA ILE A 78 2.77 7.91 9.28
C ILE A 78 1.30 8.29 9.21
N TYR A 79 0.45 7.30 8.94
CA TYR A 79 -0.98 7.41 9.18
C TYR A 79 -1.30 6.90 10.58
N ILE A 80 -2.08 7.67 11.32
CA ILE A 80 -2.58 7.29 12.63
C ILE A 80 -4.04 6.87 12.46
N GLU A 81 -4.36 5.67 12.91
CA GLU A 81 -5.71 5.16 13.02
C GLU A 81 -6.12 5.17 14.49
N ILE A 82 -7.13 5.97 14.82
CA ILE A 82 -7.68 6.09 16.18
C ILE A 82 -9.00 5.35 16.20
N THR A 83 -9.10 4.29 16.99
CA THR A 83 -10.35 3.54 17.23
C THR A 83 -10.98 4.02 18.53
N THR A 84 -12.25 4.41 18.48
CA THR A 84 -13.04 4.83 19.65
C THR A 84 -13.91 3.70 20.16
N GLU A 85 -14.40 3.83 21.40
CA GLU A 85 -15.39 2.92 21.97
C GLU A 85 -16.58 2.72 21.01
N GLY A 86 -16.85 1.47 20.66
CA GLY A 86 -17.88 1.09 19.68
C GLY A 86 -17.36 0.71 18.29
N GLY A 87 -16.03 0.71 18.08
CA GLY A 87 -15.41 0.14 16.88
C GLY A 87 -15.34 1.07 15.66
N ASN A 88 -15.70 2.35 15.83
CA ASN A 88 -15.46 3.36 14.81
C ASN A 88 -13.97 3.71 14.77
N TYR A 89 -13.41 3.84 13.57
CA TYR A 89 -12.03 4.26 13.36
C TYR A 89 -11.94 5.50 12.50
N VAL A 90 -10.95 6.36 12.79
CA VAL A 90 -10.61 7.51 11.97
C VAL A 90 -9.13 7.42 11.61
N THR A 91 -8.82 7.46 10.32
CA THR A 91 -7.45 7.48 9.80
C THR A 91 -7.06 8.92 9.46
N GLN A 92 -5.98 9.42 10.04
CA GLN A 92 -5.46 10.78 9.82
C GLN A 92 -3.97 10.73 9.49
N ASN A 93 -3.49 11.64 8.64
CA ASN A 93 -2.05 11.77 8.43
C ASN A 93 -1.42 12.47 9.63
N ILE A 94 -0.23 12.05 10.03
CA ILE A 94 0.51 12.72 11.12
C ILE A 94 0.70 14.23 10.86
N ARG A 95 0.85 14.63 9.59
CA ARG A 95 1.00 16.05 9.19
C ARG A 95 -0.27 16.88 9.36
N ASP A 96 -1.44 16.23 9.44
CA ASP A 96 -2.72 16.91 9.64
C ASP A 96 -3.01 17.13 11.13
N VAL A 97 -2.42 16.30 12.00
CA VAL A 97 -2.61 16.35 13.47
C VAL A 97 -1.44 16.98 14.21
N SER A 98 -0.27 17.05 13.59
CA SER A 98 0.96 17.60 14.16
C SER A 98 1.67 18.48 13.13
N ASN A 99 2.12 19.65 13.59
CA ASN A 99 2.99 20.55 12.81
C ASN A 99 4.48 20.20 12.95
N GLY A 100 4.83 19.26 13.84
CA GLY A 100 6.22 18.94 14.18
C GLY A 100 6.85 17.85 13.30
N TRP A 101 6.08 17.18 12.44
CA TRP A 101 6.61 16.08 11.63
C TRP A 101 7.62 16.60 10.59
N PRO A 102 8.85 16.06 10.52
CA PRO A 102 9.86 16.54 9.59
C PRO A 102 9.42 16.45 8.12
N THR A 103 9.76 17.44 7.30
CA THR A 103 9.45 17.44 5.85
C THR A 103 10.12 16.29 5.11
N THR A 104 11.34 15.93 5.54
CA THR A 104 12.11 14.80 5.01
C THR A 104 11.67 13.45 5.58
N GLY A 105 10.77 13.43 6.56
CA GLY A 105 10.41 12.23 7.33
C GLY A 105 11.42 11.88 8.43
N LEU A 106 11.20 10.74 9.07
CA LEU A 106 12.06 10.15 10.10
C LEU A 106 13.13 9.26 9.46
N ASN A 107 14.36 9.78 9.41
CA ASN A 107 15.54 9.02 9.06
C ASN A 107 15.88 7.97 10.14
N GLN A 108 16.79 7.05 9.82
CA GLN A 108 17.30 6.05 10.76
C GLN A 108 17.78 6.69 12.07
N GLY A 109 17.31 6.15 13.20
CA GLY A 109 17.60 6.66 14.55
C GLY A 109 16.89 7.97 14.90
N GLY A 110 16.11 8.53 13.98
CA GLY A 110 15.32 9.74 14.22
C GLY A 110 14.10 9.44 15.09
N ALA A 111 13.76 10.38 15.95
CA ALA A 111 12.55 10.32 16.76
C ALA A 111 11.72 11.59 16.57
N PHE A 112 10.42 11.42 16.73
CA PHE A 112 9.42 12.48 16.70
C PHE A 112 8.51 12.30 17.92
N SER A 113 8.15 13.41 18.54
CA SER A 113 7.22 13.43 19.66
C SER A 113 6.42 14.72 19.61
N ASP A 114 5.09 14.62 19.64
CA ASP A 114 4.21 15.78 19.66
C ASP A 114 2.88 15.45 20.36
N SER A 115 2.17 16.49 20.80
CA SER A 115 0.85 16.35 21.40
C SER A 115 -0.19 16.03 20.33
N VAL A 116 -0.90 14.91 20.48
CA VAL A 116 -1.99 14.51 19.58
C VAL A 116 -3.23 14.25 20.43
N ALA A 117 -4.34 14.91 20.08
CA ALA A 117 -5.60 14.73 20.79
C ALA A 117 -6.27 13.41 20.38
N ALA A 118 -6.18 12.39 21.24
CA ALA A 118 -6.90 11.12 21.09
C ALA A 118 -7.84 10.86 22.28
N SER A 119 -8.73 11.81 22.57
CA SER A 119 -9.70 11.69 23.67
C SER A 119 -10.74 10.60 23.39
N GLY A 120 -10.88 9.63 24.29
CA GLY A 120 -11.84 8.52 24.15
C GLY A 120 -11.39 7.44 23.14
N ALA A 121 -10.11 7.40 22.81
CA ALA A 121 -9.52 6.33 22.02
C ALA A 121 -9.32 5.08 22.88
N GLU A 122 -9.73 3.93 22.36
CA GLU A 122 -9.48 2.60 22.94
C GLU A 122 -8.19 2.00 22.36
N LYS A 123 -7.92 2.31 21.09
CA LYS A 123 -6.77 1.81 20.35
C LYS A 123 -6.23 2.88 19.43
N ILE A 124 -4.91 2.97 19.34
CA ILE A 124 -4.21 3.80 18.36
C ILE A 124 -3.25 2.91 17.58
N ALA A 125 -3.33 2.96 16.25
CA ALA A 125 -2.39 2.28 15.36
C ALA A 125 -1.64 3.28 14.47
N ALA A 126 -0.36 3.04 14.24
CA ALA A 126 0.50 3.83 13.38
C ALA A 126 0.94 2.99 12.18
N ILE A 127 0.65 3.46 10.97
CA ILE A 127 0.98 2.78 9.71
C ILE A 127 2.03 3.61 8.97
N PRO A 128 3.24 3.05 8.69
CA PRO A 128 4.29 3.80 8.02
C PRO A 128 4.01 3.98 6.52
N VAL A 129 4.44 5.12 6.00
CA VAL A 129 4.41 5.46 4.59
C VAL A 129 5.83 5.66 4.10
N LEU A 130 6.17 4.96 3.02
CA LEU A 130 7.46 5.04 2.37
C LEU A 130 7.34 5.81 1.05
N VAL A 131 8.43 6.46 0.64
CA VAL A 131 8.58 6.97 -0.73
C VAL A 131 9.51 6.03 -1.49
N GLY A 132 9.12 5.68 -2.71
CA GLY A 132 9.93 4.95 -3.68
C GLY A 132 9.85 5.58 -5.05
N ASP A 133 10.60 5.02 -5.99
CA ASP A 133 10.69 5.44 -7.37
C ASP A 133 9.86 4.52 -8.27
N SER A 134 9.13 5.11 -9.21
CA SER A 134 8.46 4.40 -10.30
C SER A 134 8.76 5.07 -11.64
N GLU A 135 8.28 4.49 -12.74
CA GLU A 135 8.44 5.07 -14.09
C GLU A 135 7.85 6.48 -14.21
N LYS A 136 6.96 6.88 -13.30
CA LYS A 136 6.34 8.21 -13.22
C LYS A 136 7.04 9.16 -12.24
N GLY A 137 8.14 8.74 -11.63
CA GLY A 137 8.87 9.48 -10.60
C GLY A 137 8.59 8.99 -9.19
N GLN A 138 8.84 9.85 -8.21
CA GLN A 138 8.68 9.49 -6.80
C GLN A 138 7.21 9.32 -6.42
N GLN A 139 6.87 8.18 -5.83
CA GLN A 139 5.53 7.84 -5.38
C GLN A 139 5.52 7.43 -3.91
N LYS A 140 4.47 7.85 -3.20
CA LYS A 140 4.20 7.41 -1.83
C LYS A 140 3.54 6.03 -1.85
N TYR A 141 3.97 5.18 -0.94
CA TYR A 141 3.41 3.85 -0.73
C TYR A 141 3.09 3.68 0.75
N VAL A 142 1.83 3.39 1.05
CA VAL A 142 1.35 3.10 2.40
C VAL A 142 1.60 1.62 2.67
N CYS A 143 2.33 1.30 3.74
CA CYS A 143 2.53 -0.08 4.13
C CYS A 143 1.22 -0.71 4.61
N GLU A 144 1.13 -2.05 4.59
CA GLU A 144 -0.07 -2.74 5.04
C GLU A 144 -0.22 -2.63 6.57
N SER A 145 -1.44 -2.70 7.09
CA SER A 145 -1.69 -2.52 8.54
C SER A 145 -0.93 -3.51 9.43
N ARG A 146 -0.54 -4.68 8.89
CA ARG A 146 0.31 -5.67 9.59
C ARG A 146 1.72 -5.16 9.93
N HIS A 147 2.19 -4.15 9.21
CA HIS A 147 3.46 -3.46 9.47
C HIS A 147 3.28 -2.29 10.43
N GLY A 148 2.04 -1.96 10.77
CA GLY A 148 1.73 -0.94 11.75
C GLY A 148 1.98 -1.41 13.17
N LYS A 149 2.18 -0.45 14.06
CA LYS A 149 2.27 -0.68 15.51
C LYS A 149 0.99 -0.19 16.15
N GLU A 150 0.47 -0.95 17.09
CA GLU A 150 -0.76 -0.62 17.81
C GLU A 150 -0.54 -0.57 19.31
N ILE A 151 -1.27 0.34 19.96
CA ILE A 151 -1.29 0.52 21.41
C ILE A 151 -2.74 0.52 21.84
N LEU A 152 -3.03 -0.25 22.88
CA LEU A 152 -4.28 -0.21 23.62
C LEU A 152 -4.12 0.78 24.78
N LEU A 153 -5.11 1.64 24.96
CA LEU A 153 -5.10 2.70 25.97
C LEU A 153 -5.78 2.29 27.28
#